data_AF-A0A820M3M9-F1
#
_entry.id   AF-A0A820M3M9-F1
#
_cell.length_a   1.000
_cell.length_b   1.000
_cell.length_c   1.000
_cell.angle_alpha   90.00
_cell.angle_beta   90.00
_cell.angle_gamma   90.00
#
_symmetry.space_group_name_H-M   'P 1'
#
loop_
_entity.id
_entity.type
_entity.pdbx_description
1 polymer ?
#
loop_
_entity_poly.entity_id
_entity_poly.type
_entity_poly.pdbx_seq_one_letter_code
_entity_poly.pdbx_strand_id
1 'polypeptide(L)'
;IQNLDQPDIYPFKFKLIIRPMIGRHLDSMFIMEEYLEKECQDLDYTIVRPPRLLDDRMIEKEVKVNENGYFFPGESTANRIPRANVARFMLDILKEEKYIRQAVAIDMSAM
;
A
#
# COMPACT_ATOMS: atom_id res chain seq x y z
N ILE A 1 19.13 -2.88 -11.30
CA ILE A 1 19.83 -3.11 -10.01
C ILE A 1 19.02 -4.16 -9.29
N GLN A 2 19.59 -5.34 -9.06
CA GLN A 2 18.94 -6.45 -8.37
C GLN A 2 18.93 -6.19 -6.86
N ASN A 3 17.78 -6.45 -6.24
CA ASN A 3 17.69 -7.12 -4.94
C ASN A 3 16.36 -7.89 -4.96
N LEU A 4 16.46 -9.19 -5.24
CA LEU A 4 15.36 -10.14 -5.43
C LEU A 4 15.17 -11.06 -4.20
N ASP A 5 15.69 -10.68 -3.04
CA ASP A 5 15.57 -11.44 -1.79
C ASP A 5 14.38 -10.97 -0.92
N GLN A 6 13.36 -10.34 -1.52
CA GLN A 6 12.06 -10.27 -0.86
C GLN A 6 11.36 -11.62 -1.08
N PRO A 7 10.84 -12.28 -0.03
CA PRO A 7 10.09 -13.53 -0.18
C PRO A 7 9.03 -13.29 -1.25
N ASP A 8 8.80 -14.25 -2.15
CA ASP A 8 8.01 -14.07 -3.37
C ASP A 8 6.55 -13.72 -3.02
N ILE A 9 6.30 -12.45 -2.66
CA ILE A 9 5.01 -11.98 -2.16
C ILE A 9 4.07 -11.99 -3.37
N TYR A 10 4.55 -11.58 -4.54
CA TYR A 10 3.71 -11.44 -5.73
C TYR A 10 3.37 -12.79 -6.37
N PRO A 11 2.08 -13.09 -6.62
CA PRO A 11 1.71 -14.19 -7.50
C PRO A 11 2.39 -14.00 -8.87
N PHE A 12 2.96 -15.06 -9.45
CA PHE A 12 3.73 -15.03 -10.70
C PHE A 12 3.08 -14.18 -11.82
N LYS A 13 1.75 -14.20 -11.90
CA LYS A 13 0.95 -13.43 -12.87
C LYS A 13 1.06 -11.91 -12.68
N PHE A 14 1.22 -11.42 -11.45
CA PHE A 14 1.40 -10.00 -11.14
C PHE A 14 2.74 -9.48 -11.69
N LYS A 15 3.82 -10.25 -11.51
CA LYS A 15 5.16 -9.94 -12.02
C LYS A 15 5.19 -9.88 -13.55
N LEU A 16 4.41 -10.72 -14.22
CA LEU A 16 4.39 -10.80 -15.69
C LEU A 16 3.55 -9.69 -16.36
N ILE A 17 2.48 -9.21 -15.71
CA ILE A 17 1.53 -8.25 -16.33
C ILE A 17 1.69 -6.82 -15.79
N ILE A 18 1.83 -6.65 -14.48
CA ILE A 18 1.83 -5.32 -13.84
C ILE A 18 3.20 -4.66 -13.94
N ARG A 19 4.28 -5.42 -13.70
CA ARG A 19 5.64 -4.90 -13.76
C ARG A 19 6.03 -4.26 -15.11
N PRO A 20 5.71 -4.82 -16.29
CA PRO A 20 6.01 -4.13 -17.55
C PRO A 20 5.18 -2.85 -17.77
N MET A 21 3.99 -2.72 -17.17
CA MET A 21 3.15 -1.52 -17.32
C MET A 21 3.54 -0.37 -16.38
N ILE A 22 3.85 -0.68 -15.12
CA ILE A 22 4.07 0.34 -14.07
C ILE A 22 5.39 0.17 -13.31
N GLY A 23 6.29 -0.70 -13.77
CA GLY A 23 7.53 -1.06 -13.05
C GLY A 23 8.38 0.13 -12.61
N ARG A 24 8.52 1.16 -13.45
CA ARG A 24 9.28 2.38 -13.07
C ARG A 24 8.67 3.13 -11.89
N HIS A 25 7.34 3.15 -11.79
CA HIS A 25 6.64 3.77 -10.68
C HIS A 25 6.87 2.96 -9.41
N LEU A 26 6.77 1.62 -9.50
CA LEU A 26 7.06 0.72 -8.38
C LEU A 26 8.51 0.85 -7.91
N ASP A 27 9.48 0.93 -8.83
CA ASP A 27 10.90 1.14 -8.49
C ASP A 27 11.11 2.49 -7.81
N SER A 28 10.44 3.56 -8.27
CA SER A 28 10.53 4.90 -7.66
C SER A 28 9.91 4.93 -6.26
N MET A 29 8.76 4.26 -6.07
CA MET A 29 8.14 4.09 -4.76
C MET A 29 9.05 3.32 -3.82
N PHE A 30 9.64 2.22 -4.29
CA PHE A 30 10.58 1.43 -3.49
C PHE A 30 11.79 2.24 -3.03
N ILE A 31 12.39 3.05 -3.91
CA ILE A 31 13.51 3.94 -3.53
C ILE A 31 13.10 4.93 -2.44
N MET A 32 11.89 5.50 -2.53
CA MET A 32 11.36 6.40 -1.49
C MET A 32 11.16 5.66 -0.17
N GLU A 33 10.56 4.47 -0.19
CA GLU A 33 10.34 3.65 1.02
C GLU A 33 11.68 3.27 1.67
N GLU A 34 12.66 2.83 0.87
CA GLU A 34 14.00 2.48 1.34
C GLU A 34 14.73 3.68 1.95
N TYR A 35 14.58 4.87 1.37
CA TYR A 35 15.14 6.11 1.91
C TYR A 35 14.51 6.49 3.27
N LEU A 36 13.19 6.36 3.40
CA LEU A 36 12.50 6.59 4.68
C LEU A 36 12.99 5.62 5.76
N GLU A 37 13.10 4.34 5.43
CA GLU A 37 13.53 3.30 6.38
C GLU A 37 15.00 3.43 6.82
N LYS A 38 15.90 3.77 5.89
CA LYS A 38 17.34 3.78 6.17
C LYS A 38 17.86 5.12 6.66
N GLU A 39 17.37 6.21 6.09
CA GLU A 39 17.99 7.54 6.27
C GLU A 39 17.15 8.48 7.16
N CYS A 40 15.84 8.21 7.36
CA CYS A 40 14.92 9.13 8.04
C CYS A 40 14.52 8.66 9.45
N GLN A 41 15.49 8.29 10.29
CA GLN A 41 15.21 7.78 11.65
C GLN A 41 14.66 8.84 12.62
N ASP A 42 14.75 10.11 12.26
CA ASP A 42 14.24 11.28 12.97
C ASP A 42 12.77 11.59 12.66
N LEU A 43 12.19 10.95 11.63
CA LEU A 43 10.81 11.17 11.22
C LEU A 43 9.86 10.08 11.71
N ASP A 44 8.71 10.50 12.21
CA ASP A 44 7.56 9.62 12.38
C ASP A 44 6.72 9.65 11.11
N TYR A 45 6.88 8.61 10.29
CA TYR A 45 6.20 8.47 9.01
C TYR A 45 5.29 7.24 9.00
N THR A 46 4.29 7.24 8.13
CA THR A 46 3.51 6.05 7.79
C THR A 46 3.42 5.93 6.28
N ILE A 47 3.81 4.78 5.73
CA ILE A 47 3.68 4.50 4.30
C ILE A 47 2.33 3.83 4.05
N VAL A 48 1.49 4.46 3.23
CA VAL A 48 0.17 3.92 2.85
C VAL A 48 0.21 3.41 1.41
N ARG A 49 -0.04 2.12 1.21
CA ARG A 49 -0.04 1.43 -0.09
C ARG A 49 -1.48 1.09 -0.54
N PRO A 50 -2.17 1.98 -1.27
CA PRO A 50 -3.50 1.67 -1.80
C PRO A 50 -3.42 0.80 -3.06
N PRO A 51 -4.49 0.03 -3.39
CA PRO A 51 -4.68 -0.60 -4.68
C PRO A 51 -5.10 0.46 -5.70
N ARG A 52 -5.69 0.03 -6.81
CA ARG A 52 -6.21 0.92 -7.85
C ARG A 52 -7.12 2.01 -7.25
N LEU A 53 -6.74 3.27 -7.45
CA LEU A 53 -7.53 4.43 -7.03
C LEU A 53 -8.71 4.69 -7.98
N LEU A 54 -9.86 5.03 -7.41
CA LEU A 54 -11.07 5.42 -8.15
C LEU A 54 -11.52 6.84 -7.77
N ASP A 55 -12.09 7.55 -8.76
CA ASP A 55 -12.83 8.81 -8.56
C ASP A 55 -14.31 8.51 -8.31
N ASP A 56 -14.57 7.72 -7.26
CA ASP A 56 -15.92 7.36 -6.83
C ASP A 56 -16.26 8.05 -5.50
N ARG A 57 -17.54 7.99 -5.12
CA ARG A 57 -18.01 8.44 -3.81
C ARG A 57 -17.36 7.61 -2.69
N MET A 58 -17.27 8.23 -1.52
CA MET A 58 -16.82 7.55 -0.32
C MET A 58 -17.75 6.36 -0.01
N ILE A 59 -17.15 5.22 0.28
CA ILE A 59 -17.88 4.02 0.72
C ILE A 59 -17.95 4.05 2.25
N GLU A 60 -19.15 3.92 2.79
CA GLU A 60 -19.42 3.82 4.24
C GLU A 60 -19.12 2.41 4.77
N LYS A 61 -17.88 1.96 4.58
CA LYS A 61 -17.31 0.73 5.14
C LYS A 61 -15.92 1.02 5.65
N GLU A 62 -15.48 0.29 6.67
CA GLU A 62 -14.10 0.38 7.15
C GLU A 62 -13.10 -0.05 6.07
N VAL A 63 -11.96 0.64 6.05
CA VAL A 63 -10.84 0.30 5.19
C VAL A 63 -10.12 -0.89 5.83
N LYS A 64 -9.95 -1.98 5.08
CA LYS A 64 -9.12 -3.10 5.55
C LYS A 64 -7.66 -2.66 5.56
N VAL A 65 -6.91 -3.12 6.54
CA VAL A 65 -5.47 -2.87 6.66
C VAL A 65 -4.72 -4.20 6.72
N ASN A 66 -3.67 -4.34 5.92
CA ASN A 66 -2.69 -5.41 6.04
C ASN A 66 -1.38 -4.79 6.53
N GLU A 67 -1.08 -5.00 7.81
CA GLU A 67 0.12 -4.51 8.48
C GLU A 67 1.33 -5.29 7.94
N ASN A 68 2.39 -4.57 7.54
CA ASN A 68 3.62 -5.14 7.00
C ASN A 68 3.46 -5.90 5.65
N GLY A 69 2.29 -5.80 5.01
CA GLY A 69 2.04 -6.35 3.68
C GLY A 69 2.30 -5.34 2.57
N TYR A 70 2.79 -5.83 1.42
CA TYR A 70 2.77 -5.05 0.17
C TYR A 70 1.40 -5.05 -0.50
N PHE A 71 0.58 -6.07 -0.24
CA PHE A 71 -0.79 -6.24 -0.76
C PHE A 71 -1.57 -7.21 0.15
N PHE A 72 -2.86 -7.40 -0.09
CA PHE A 72 -3.70 -8.35 0.65
C PHE A 72 -3.63 -9.76 0.04
N PRO A 73 -3.27 -10.80 0.82
CA PRO A 73 -3.35 -12.17 0.34
C PRO A 73 -4.82 -12.65 0.25
N GLY A 74 -5.21 -13.20 -0.90
CA GLY A 74 -6.51 -13.86 -1.10
C GLY A 74 -7.59 -13.00 -1.77
N GLU A 75 -8.77 -13.59 -1.97
CA GLU A 75 -9.88 -13.02 -2.77
C GLU A 75 -10.77 -12.01 -2.02
N SER A 76 -10.48 -11.74 -0.74
CA SER A 76 -11.34 -10.90 0.13
C SER A 76 -11.15 -9.39 -0.07
N THR A 77 -10.73 -8.98 -1.27
CA THR A 77 -10.28 -7.64 -1.62
C THR A 77 -11.05 -7.13 -2.84
N ALA A 78 -11.35 -5.84 -2.86
CA ALA A 78 -11.93 -5.23 -4.05
C ALA A 78 -10.88 -4.97 -5.15
N ASN A 79 -9.58 -4.98 -4.78
CA ASN A 79 -8.44 -4.55 -5.58
C ASN A 79 -8.63 -3.12 -6.13
N ARG A 80 -9.41 -2.31 -5.42
CA ARG A 80 -9.74 -0.93 -5.78
C ARG A 80 -10.28 -0.17 -4.58
N ILE A 81 -9.97 1.12 -4.49
CA ILE A 81 -10.39 1.97 -3.39
C ILE A 81 -10.72 3.39 -3.88
N PRO A 82 -11.83 4.01 -3.44
CA PRO A 82 -12.08 5.43 -3.72
C PRO A 82 -11.01 6.31 -3.06
N ARG A 83 -10.55 7.37 -3.75
CA ARG A 83 -9.58 8.33 -3.19
C ARG A 83 -10.07 8.96 -1.88
N ALA A 84 -11.38 9.19 -1.75
CA ALA A 84 -12.00 9.69 -0.53
C ALA A 84 -11.79 8.75 0.67
N ASN A 85 -11.87 7.43 0.47
CA ASN A 85 -11.62 6.44 1.52
C ASN A 85 -10.13 6.40 1.93
N VAL A 86 -9.21 6.58 0.98
CA VAL A 86 -7.77 6.71 1.29
C VAL A 86 -7.52 7.95 2.15
N ALA A 87 -8.08 9.09 1.75
CA ALA A 87 -7.93 10.34 2.51
C ALA A 87 -8.52 10.21 3.92
N ARG A 88 -9.72 9.61 4.06
CA ARG A 88 -10.32 9.32 5.37
C ARG A 88 -9.40 8.47 6.23
N PHE A 89 -8.89 7.36 5.67
CA PHE A 89 -7.94 6.50 6.37
C PHE A 89 -6.70 7.27 6.84
N MET A 90 -6.08 8.05 5.95
CA MET A 90 -4.91 8.87 6.29
C MET A 90 -5.18 9.86 7.42
N LEU A 91 -6.36 10.47 7.47
CA LEU A 91 -6.74 11.40 8.54
C LEU A 91 -7.06 10.67 9.85
N ASP A 92 -7.66 9.49 9.78
CA ASP A 92 -8.00 8.70 10.96
C ASP A 92 -6.74 8.17 11.65
N ILE A 93 -5.74 7.70 10.90
CA ILE A 93 -4.48 7.24 11.49
C ILE A 93 -3.64 8.35 12.11
N LEU A 94 -3.93 9.63 11.85
CA LEU A 94 -3.25 10.72 12.58
C LEU A 94 -3.74 10.86 14.03
N LYS A 95 -4.91 10.28 14.34
CA LYS A 95 -5.48 10.28 15.69
C LYS A 95 -4.90 9.15 16.56
N GLU A 96 -4.22 8.20 15.93
CA GLU A 96 -3.69 6.99 16.56
C GLU A 96 -2.21 6.82 16.17
N GLU A 97 -1.31 6.67 17.14
CA GLU A 97 0.12 6.41 16.86
C GLU A 97 0.42 4.97 16.39
N LYS A 98 -0.60 4.28 15.85
CA LYS A 98 -0.60 2.84 15.60
C LYS A 98 0.40 2.40 14.52
N TYR A 99 0.60 3.21 13.49
CA TYR A 99 1.37 2.86 12.29
C TYR A 99 2.66 3.65 12.12
N ILE A 100 3.17 4.25 13.21
CA ILE A 100 4.42 5.01 13.18
C ILE A 100 5.57 4.13 12.70
N ARG A 101 6.30 4.63 11.70
CA ARG A 101 7.43 4.01 11.00
C ARG A 101 7.10 2.66 10.38
N GLN A 102 5.84 2.47 9.98
CA GLN A 102 5.36 1.25 9.34
C GLN A 102 4.82 1.52 7.94
N ALA A 103 4.80 0.45 7.14
CA ALA A 103 4.13 0.42 5.86
C ALA A 103 2.89 -0.47 5.93
N VAL A 104 1.76 0.07 5.48
CA VAL A 104 0.45 -0.60 5.50
C VAL A 104 -0.13 -0.65 4.10
N ALA A 105 -0.60 -1.83 3.69
CA ALA A 105 -1.46 -1.95 2.53
C ALA A 105 -2.92 -1.77 2.95
N ILE A 106 -3.68 -0.99 2.18
CA ILE A 106 -5.10 -0.74 2.45
C ILE A 106 -5.97 -1.23 1.30
N ASP A 107 -7.20 -1.67 1.54
CA ASP A 107 -8.15 -2.02 0.47
C ASP A 107 -9.59 -1.91 0.99
N MET A 108 -10.55 -1.95 0.09
CA MET A 108 -11.95 -2.16 0.44
C MET A 108 -12.25 -3.66 0.52
N SER A 109 -13.13 -4.04 1.45
CA SER A 109 -13.71 -5.39 1.45
C SER A 109 -14.39 -5.68 0.11
N ALA A 110 -14.20 -6.90 -0.40
CA ALA A 110 -15.01 -7.41 -1.50
C ALA A 110 -16.51 -7.36 -1.13
N MET A 111 -17.37 -7.18 -2.14
CA MET A 111 -18.81 -7.18 -1.96
C MET A 111 -19.34 -8.59 -1.77
#